data_AF-A0A7W9SSF1-F1
#
_entry.id   AF-A0A7W9SSF1-F1
#
_cell.length_a   1.000
_cell.length_b   1.000
_cell.length_c   1.000
_cell.angle_alpha   90.00
_cell.angle_beta   90.00
_cell.angle_gamma   90.00
#
_symmetry.space_group_name_H-M   'P 1'
#
loop_
_entity.id
_entity.type
_entity.pdbx_description
1 polymer ?
#
loop_
_entity_poly.entity_id
_entity_poly.type
_entity_poly.pdbx_seq_one_letter_code
_entity_poly.pdbx_strand_id
1 'polypeptide(L)'
;MSWWCALSPDARLDEAITLIATVPGYEAVAAHLRRCTIRYVPTLEDRGQVTRFTGVILIGPEALYQGVVGLAETLVHEEYHTRQHPLLKTHSFWSGVFTRTDVMARYERPAYQAAADFLDSLARTHPEHAEEAQAEAELVRASYTSLYGLDP
;
A
#
# COMPACT_ATOMS: atom_id res chain seq x y z
N MET A 1 -29.82 8.71 -8.49
CA MET A 1 -29.16 7.69 -9.32
C MET A 1 -27.97 8.34 -10.00
N SER A 2 -26.80 8.30 -9.36
CA SER A 2 -25.57 8.86 -9.92
C SER A 2 -24.97 7.85 -10.91
N TRP A 3 -24.73 8.32 -12.12
CA TRP A 3 -24.12 7.58 -13.22
C TRP A 3 -22.62 7.42 -12.97
N TRP A 4 -22.25 6.40 -12.19
CA TRP A 4 -20.85 5.97 -12.11
C TRP A 4 -20.54 5.19 -13.40
N CYS A 5 -19.97 5.86 -14.40
CA CYS A 5 -19.11 5.16 -15.35
C CYS A 5 -17.87 4.69 -14.57
N ALA A 6 -18.05 3.63 -13.78
CA ALA A 6 -17.02 3.05 -12.97
C ALA A 6 -16.02 2.37 -13.90
N LEU A 7 -14.83 2.97 -14.03
CA LEU A 7 -13.66 2.30 -14.59
C LEU A 7 -13.61 0.86 -14.08
N SER A 8 -13.32 -0.09 -14.98
CA SER A 8 -13.07 -1.47 -14.58
C SER A 8 -11.92 -1.52 -13.55
N PRO A 9 -11.85 -2.54 -12.68
CA PRO A 9 -10.74 -2.70 -11.75
C PRO A 9 -9.36 -2.57 -12.43
N ASP A 10 -9.22 -3.11 -13.64
CA ASP A 10 -7.98 -3.02 -14.43
C ASP A 10 -7.65 -1.59 -14.85
N ALA A 11 -8.65 -0.78 -15.22
CA ALA A 11 -8.42 0.61 -15.61
C ALA A 11 -8.05 1.48 -14.41
N ARG A 12 -8.65 1.24 -13.23
CA ARG A 12 -8.25 1.91 -11.97
C ARG A 12 -6.83 1.52 -11.57
N LEU A 13 -6.48 0.24 -11.73
CA LEU A 13 -5.14 -0.25 -11.45
C LEU A 13 -4.10 0.42 -12.34
N ASP A 14 -4.36 0.52 -13.64
CA ASP A 14 -3.44 1.20 -14.57
C ASP A 14 -3.30 2.69 -14.26
N GLU A 15 -4.39 3.35 -13.89
CA GLU A 15 -4.39 4.75 -13.45
C GLU A 15 -3.53 4.95 -12.19
N ALA A 16 -3.71 4.10 -11.17
CA ALA A 16 -2.92 4.16 -9.94
C ALA A 16 -1.43 3.89 -10.20
N ILE A 17 -1.09 2.87 -11.01
CA ILE A 17 0.31 2.58 -11.37
C ILE A 17 0.92 3.73 -12.18
N THR A 18 0.13 4.36 -13.04
CA THR A 18 0.56 5.54 -13.81
C THR A 18 0.82 6.72 -12.89
N LEU A 19 -0.04 6.97 -11.91
CA LEU A 19 0.18 7.99 -10.88
C LEU A 19 1.48 7.72 -10.09
N ILE A 20 1.73 6.48 -9.68
CA ILE A 20 2.99 6.13 -8.99
C ILE A 20 4.20 6.46 -9.88
N ALA A 21 4.10 6.22 -11.19
CA ALA A 21 5.18 6.48 -12.14
C ALA A 21 5.50 7.98 -12.34
N THR A 22 4.58 8.89 -11.98
CA THR A 22 4.82 10.34 -12.11
C THR A 22 5.51 10.94 -10.88
N VAL A 23 5.52 10.21 -9.75
CA VAL A 23 6.16 10.68 -8.52
C VAL A 23 7.68 10.40 -8.57
N PRO A 24 8.54 11.43 -8.44
CA PRO A 24 9.99 11.24 -8.47
C PRO A 24 10.48 10.24 -7.41
N GLY A 25 11.29 9.27 -7.84
CA GLY A 25 11.83 8.22 -6.99
C GLY A 25 10.98 6.95 -6.89
N TYR A 26 9.78 6.94 -7.48
CA TYR A 26 8.86 5.79 -7.48
C TYR A 26 8.73 5.11 -8.86
N GLU A 27 9.55 5.49 -9.84
CA GLU A 27 9.50 4.95 -11.21
C GLU A 27 9.81 3.45 -11.23
N ALA A 28 10.76 3.01 -10.40
CA ALA A 28 11.12 1.60 -10.26
C ALA A 28 9.99 0.77 -9.62
N VAL A 29 9.26 1.36 -8.66
CA VAL A 29 8.09 0.76 -8.01
C VAL A 29 6.98 0.55 -9.02
N ALA A 30 6.62 1.60 -9.78
CA ALA A 30 5.63 1.50 -10.85
C ALA A 30 6.04 0.46 -11.92
N ALA A 31 7.30 0.47 -12.35
CA ALA A 31 7.81 -0.50 -13.31
C ALA A 31 7.74 -1.94 -12.77
N HIS A 32 7.94 -2.14 -11.46
CA HIS A 32 7.79 -3.45 -10.84
C HIS A 32 6.34 -3.90 -10.78
N LEU A 33 5.44 -3.02 -10.32
CA LEU A 33 4.00 -3.27 -10.27
C LEU A 33 3.42 -3.69 -11.62
N ARG A 34 3.87 -3.10 -12.73
CA ARG A 34 3.48 -3.51 -14.11
C ARG A 34 3.87 -4.94 -14.48
N ARG A 35 4.85 -5.53 -13.78
CA ARG A 35 5.30 -6.92 -13.98
C ARG A 35 4.68 -7.88 -12.98
N CYS A 36 4.11 -7.37 -11.89
CA CYS A 36 3.45 -8.18 -10.88
C CYS A 36 2.12 -8.72 -11.41
N THR A 37 1.75 -9.90 -10.94
CA THR A 37 0.36 -10.36 -11.09
C THR A 37 -0.45 -9.70 -9.98
N ILE A 38 -1.40 -8.85 -10.36
CA ILE A 38 -2.30 -8.15 -9.41
C ILE A 38 -3.71 -8.68 -9.64
N ARG A 39 -4.41 -9.08 -8.57
CA ARG A 39 -5.75 -9.68 -8.66
C ARG A 39 -6.70 -9.01 -7.69
N TYR A 40 -7.84 -8.61 -8.22
CA TYR A 40 -8.96 -8.18 -7.38
C TYR A 40 -9.62 -9.39 -6.71
N VAL A 41 -9.83 -9.31 -5.39
CA VAL A 41 -10.47 -10.32 -4.58
C VAL A 41 -11.63 -9.68 -3.80
N PRO A 42 -12.88 -9.85 -4.25
CA PRO A 42 -14.05 -9.17 -3.65
C PRO A 42 -14.31 -9.54 -2.19
N THR A 43 -13.82 -10.69 -1.74
CA THR A 43 -14.01 -11.23 -0.39
C THR A 43 -12.81 -10.98 0.51
N LEU A 44 -11.84 -10.17 0.07
CA LEU A 44 -10.70 -9.83 0.89
C LEU A 44 -11.13 -8.85 1.99
N GLU A 45 -10.85 -9.18 3.24
CA GLU A 45 -11.15 -8.31 4.39
C GLU A 45 -10.19 -7.12 4.45
N ASP A 46 -8.93 -7.32 4.09
CA ASP A 46 -7.90 -6.28 4.04
C ASP A 46 -7.89 -5.49 2.71
N ARG A 47 -7.28 -4.30 2.72
CA ARG A 47 -7.11 -3.45 1.52
C ARG A 47 -6.24 -4.11 0.47
N GLY A 48 -5.15 -4.72 0.90
CA GLY A 48 -4.17 -5.40 0.07
C GLY A 48 -3.50 -6.55 0.81
N GLN A 49 -2.97 -7.52 0.07
CA GLN A 49 -2.01 -8.48 0.61
C GLN A 49 -1.11 -9.07 -0.49
N VAL A 50 0.16 -9.31 -0.19
CA VAL A 50 1.03 -10.15 -1.02
C VAL A 50 0.95 -11.62 -0.63
N THR A 51 0.70 -12.49 -1.60
CA THR A 51 0.78 -13.95 -1.40
C THR A 51 2.23 -14.42 -1.30
N ARG A 52 2.54 -15.06 -0.17
CA ARG A 52 3.91 -15.47 0.24
C ARG A 52 4.68 -16.36 -0.75
N PHE A 53 3.99 -17.09 -1.63
CA PHE A 53 4.61 -18.10 -2.51
C PHE A 53 4.56 -17.75 -3.99
N THR A 54 3.67 -16.85 -4.41
CA THR A 54 3.48 -16.53 -5.82
C THR A 54 3.81 -15.06 -6.14
N GLY A 55 4.05 -14.22 -5.12
CA GLY A 55 4.30 -12.80 -5.31
C GLY A 55 3.12 -12.09 -5.97
N VAL A 56 1.92 -12.64 -5.82
CA VAL A 56 0.69 -12.05 -6.36
C VAL A 56 0.21 -11.02 -5.36
N ILE A 57 -0.06 -9.81 -5.85
CA ILE A 57 -0.68 -8.75 -5.05
C ILE A 57 -2.19 -8.95 -5.17
N LEU A 58 -2.85 -9.17 -4.05
CA LEU A 58 -4.31 -9.26 -3.97
C LEU A 58 -4.83 -7.91 -3.47
N ILE A 59 -5.84 -7.38 -4.15
CA ILE A 59 -6.45 -6.09 -3.83
C ILE A 59 -7.90 -6.33 -3.43
N GLY A 60 -8.30 -5.77 -2.30
CA GLY A 60 -9.64 -5.86 -1.76
C GLY A 60 -10.57 -4.75 -2.29
N PRO A 61 -11.86 -4.84 -1.98
CA PRO A 61 -12.85 -3.83 -2.37
C PRO A 61 -12.52 -2.44 -1.82
N GLU A 62 -12.06 -2.34 -0.57
CA GLU A 62 -11.78 -1.06 0.09
C GLU A 62 -10.74 -0.22 -0.66
N ALA A 63 -9.65 -0.84 -1.14
CA ALA A 63 -8.61 -0.17 -1.92
C ALA A 63 -9.14 0.39 -3.26
N LEU A 64 -10.12 -0.27 -3.89
CA LEU A 64 -10.72 0.23 -5.13
C LEU A 64 -11.70 1.38 -4.90
N TYR A 65 -12.26 1.51 -3.69
CA TYR A 65 -13.26 2.53 -3.36
C TYR A 65 -12.66 3.84 -2.84
N GLN A 66 -11.40 3.85 -2.42
CA GLN A 66 -10.70 5.02 -1.87
C GLN A 66 -10.15 5.99 -2.91
N GLY A 67 -10.48 5.80 -4.19
CA GLY A 67 -9.95 6.62 -5.27
C GLY A 67 -8.57 6.17 -5.73
N VAL A 68 -7.97 6.93 -6.65
CA VAL A 68 -6.70 6.57 -7.30
C VAL A 68 -5.53 6.72 -6.33
N VAL A 69 -5.57 7.73 -5.44
CA VAL A 69 -4.50 7.97 -4.46
C VAL A 69 -4.44 6.85 -3.42
N GLY A 70 -5.59 6.47 -2.84
CA GLY A 70 -5.66 5.35 -1.90
C GLY A 70 -5.25 4.02 -2.54
N LEU A 71 -5.65 3.76 -3.80
CA LEU A 71 -5.18 2.57 -4.52
C LEU A 71 -3.68 2.60 -4.78
N ALA A 72 -3.11 3.76 -5.15
CA ALA A 72 -1.68 3.92 -5.36
C ALA A 72 -0.88 3.70 -4.08
N GLU A 73 -1.36 4.23 -2.95
CA GLU A 73 -0.82 3.98 -1.60
C GLU A 73 -0.77 2.48 -1.31
N THR A 74 -1.89 1.79 -1.46
CA THR A 74 -1.99 0.36 -1.16
C THR A 74 -1.04 -0.45 -2.05
N LEU A 75 -0.91 -0.08 -3.32
CA LEU A 75 0.04 -0.75 -4.23
C LEU A 75 1.49 -0.52 -3.84
N VAL A 76 1.87 0.68 -3.38
CA VAL A 76 3.24 0.95 -2.88
C VAL A 76 3.51 0.14 -1.61
N HIS A 77 2.55 0.06 -0.69
CA HIS A 77 2.64 -0.76 0.52
C HIS A 77 2.87 -2.23 0.18
N GLU A 78 2.03 -2.80 -0.68
CA GLU A 78 2.16 -4.21 -1.07
C GLU A 78 3.42 -4.48 -1.90
N GLU A 79 3.80 -3.57 -2.80
CA GLU A 79 5.06 -3.70 -3.55
C GLU A 79 6.26 -3.80 -2.60
N TYR A 80 6.26 -3.05 -1.50
CA TYR A 80 7.32 -3.15 -0.51
C TYR A 80 7.45 -4.59 0.05
N HIS A 81 6.33 -5.23 0.36
CA HIS A 81 6.32 -6.61 0.84
C HIS A 81 6.84 -7.61 -0.20
N THR A 82 6.68 -7.34 -1.50
CA THR A 82 7.27 -8.20 -2.54
C THR A 82 8.80 -8.23 -2.52
N ARG A 83 9.43 -7.16 -2.00
CA ARG A 83 10.90 -7.04 -1.87
C ARG A 83 11.42 -7.52 -0.51
N GLN A 84 10.57 -7.62 0.50
CA GLN A 84 10.98 -8.07 1.82
C GLN A 84 11.37 -9.55 1.83
N HIS A 85 12.47 -9.87 2.49
CA HIS A 85 12.89 -11.25 2.63
C HIS A 85 11.84 -12.04 3.44
N PRO A 86 11.37 -13.20 2.97
CA PRO A 86 10.23 -13.92 3.57
C PRO A 86 10.47 -14.38 5.02
N LEU A 87 11.73 -14.47 5.43
CA LEU A 87 12.13 -14.77 6.81
C LEU A 87 11.97 -13.58 7.78
N LEU A 88 11.84 -12.34 7.28
CA LEU A 88 11.67 -11.17 8.15
C LEU A 88 10.36 -11.22 8.93
N LYS A 89 9.28 -11.71 8.31
CA LYS A 89 8.00 -11.91 9.01
C LYS A 89 8.14 -12.95 10.12
N THR A 90 8.87 -14.03 9.87
CA THR A 90 9.14 -15.08 10.85
C THR A 90 10.04 -14.58 11.99
N HIS A 91 11.08 -13.80 11.67
CA HIS A 91 11.95 -13.20 12.67
C HIS A 91 11.22 -12.16 13.52
N SER A 92 10.42 -11.28 12.89
CA SER A 92 9.56 -10.32 13.58
C SER A 92 8.63 -11.03 14.56
N PHE A 93 8.01 -12.13 14.12
CA PHE A 93 7.13 -12.93 14.95
C PHE A 93 7.85 -13.46 16.20
N TRP A 94 8.96 -14.19 16.03
CA TRP A 94 9.68 -14.74 17.17
C TRP A 94 10.25 -13.66 18.08
N SER A 95 10.77 -12.57 17.51
CA SER A 95 11.23 -11.43 18.31
C SER A 95 10.10 -10.87 19.17
N GLY A 96 8.91 -10.61 18.61
CA GLY A 96 7.76 -10.08 19.34
C GLY A 96 7.30 -11.01 20.46
N VAL A 97 7.31 -12.33 20.22
CA VAL A 97 7.04 -13.34 21.25
C VAL A 97 8.04 -13.25 22.40
N PHE A 98 9.33 -13.14 22.12
CA PHE A 98 10.36 -13.05 23.16
C PHE A 98 10.37 -11.70 23.89
N THR A 99 10.06 -10.61 23.20
CA THR A 99 10.05 -9.24 23.78
C THR A 99 8.70 -8.81 24.32
N ARG A 100 7.64 -9.63 24.17
CA ARG A 100 6.24 -9.28 24.48
C ARG A 100 5.78 -7.98 23.82
N THR A 101 6.22 -7.77 22.59
CA THR A 101 5.77 -6.66 21.74
C THR A 101 4.93 -7.21 20.60
N ASP A 102 4.23 -6.33 19.88
CA ASP A 102 3.51 -6.76 18.69
C ASP A 102 4.44 -7.46 17.69
N VAL A 103 3.99 -8.63 17.24
CA VAL A 103 4.75 -9.58 16.42
C VAL A 103 4.91 -9.13 14.97
N MET A 104 4.03 -8.24 14.50
CA MET A 104 4.01 -7.74 13.13
C MET A 104 4.55 -6.32 13.00
N ALA A 105 4.54 -5.52 14.07
CA ALA A 105 4.95 -4.11 14.04
C ALA A 105 6.29 -3.87 13.31
N ARG A 106 7.33 -4.66 13.59
CA ARG A 106 8.65 -4.49 12.95
C ARG A 106 8.67 -4.89 11.47
N TYR A 107 7.85 -5.86 11.08
CA TYR A 107 7.75 -6.31 9.70
C TYR A 107 6.94 -5.32 8.85
N GLU A 108 5.86 -4.78 9.41
CA GLU A 108 4.93 -3.86 8.71
C GLU A 108 5.46 -2.42 8.64
N ARG A 109 6.22 -1.98 9.66
CA ARG A 109 6.74 -0.61 9.75
C ARG A 109 7.29 -0.06 8.43
N PRO A 110 8.21 -0.76 7.73
CA PRO A 110 8.84 -0.18 6.57
C PRO A 110 7.89 -0.05 5.36
N ALA A 111 6.84 -0.87 5.29
CA ALA A 111 5.82 -0.75 4.25
C ALA A 111 4.92 0.46 4.50
N TYR A 112 4.46 0.66 5.76
CA TYR A 112 3.74 1.86 6.18
C TYR A 112 4.56 3.14 5.96
N GLN A 113 5.87 3.09 6.27
CA GLN A 113 6.75 4.22 6.04
C GLN A 113 6.90 4.54 4.55
N ALA A 114 7.07 3.51 3.70
CA ALA A 114 7.13 3.70 2.25
C ALA A 114 5.82 4.28 1.67
N ALA A 115 4.67 3.84 2.18
CA ALA A 115 3.36 4.38 1.80
C ALA A 115 3.22 5.86 2.19
N ALA A 116 3.59 6.22 3.43
CA ALA A 116 3.55 7.61 3.89
C ALA A 116 4.53 8.52 3.12
N ASP A 117 5.77 8.05 2.89
CA ASP A 117 6.78 8.79 2.13
C ASP A 117 6.36 9.01 0.67
N PHE A 118 5.66 8.03 0.08
CA PHE A 118 5.07 8.16 -1.26
C PHE A 118 4.05 9.28 -1.31
N LEU A 119 3.10 9.28 -0.36
CA LEU A 119 2.04 10.27 -0.29
C LEU A 119 2.58 11.69 -0.02
N ASP A 120 3.58 11.83 0.86
CA ASP A 120 4.26 13.11 1.09
C ASP A 120 4.99 13.61 -0.17
N SER A 121 5.54 12.69 -0.97
CA SER A 121 6.16 13.04 -2.25
C SER A 121 5.12 13.46 -3.28
N LEU A 122 4.04 12.68 -3.41
CA LEU A 122 2.91 12.95 -4.29
C LEU A 122 2.32 14.34 -4.00
N ALA A 123 2.07 14.67 -2.73
CA ALA A 123 1.52 15.95 -2.34
C ALA A 123 2.41 17.15 -2.71
N ARG A 124 3.74 16.94 -2.75
CA ARG A 124 4.70 17.98 -3.14
C ARG A 124 4.82 18.14 -4.65
N THR A 125 4.67 17.07 -5.41
CA THR A 125 4.93 17.09 -6.87
C THR A 125 3.67 17.18 -7.72
N HIS A 126 2.50 16.87 -7.15
CA HIS A 126 1.18 16.89 -7.80
C HIS A 126 0.19 17.72 -6.97
N PRO A 127 0.17 19.06 -7.13
CA PRO A 127 -0.72 19.94 -6.37
C PRO A 127 -2.21 19.57 -6.47
N GLU A 128 -2.64 18.99 -7.60
CA GLU A 128 -4.00 18.51 -7.83
C GLU A 128 -4.41 17.36 -6.89
N HIS A 129 -3.44 16.62 -6.35
CA HIS A 129 -3.65 15.51 -5.41
C HIS A 129 -3.20 15.85 -3.98
N ALA A 130 -2.73 17.07 -3.72
CA ALA A 130 -2.03 17.39 -2.47
C ALA A 130 -2.90 17.22 -1.22
N GLU A 131 -4.15 17.67 -1.25
CA GLU A 131 -5.07 17.56 -0.12
C GLU A 131 -5.41 16.08 0.17
N GLU A 132 -5.76 15.32 -0.86
CA GLU A 132 -6.07 13.88 -0.76
C GLU A 132 -4.85 13.09 -0.25
N ALA A 133 -3.68 13.34 -0.82
CA ALA A 133 -2.45 12.65 -0.44
C ALA A 133 -2.02 12.97 1.00
N GLN A 134 -2.19 14.22 1.46
CA GLN A 134 -1.90 14.59 2.86
C GLN A 134 -2.85 13.89 3.83
N ALA A 135 -4.16 13.89 3.52
CA ALA A 135 -5.16 13.21 4.34
C ALA A 135 -4.88 11.70 4.43
N GLU A 136 -4.57 11.06 3.30
CA GLU A 136 -4.19 9.65 3.29
C GLU A 136 -2.89 9.40 4.06
N ALA A 137 -1.90 10.29 3.98
CA ALA A 137 -0.63 10.11 4.71
C ALA A 137 -0.84 10.18 6.22
N GLU A 138 -1.76 11.03 6.69
CA GLU A 138 -2.18 11.07 8.09
C GLU A 138 -2.91 9.78 8.50
N LEU A 139 -3.81 9.26 7.65
CA LEU A 139 -4.52 8.01 7.89
C LEU A 139 -3.59 6.80 7.95
N VAL A 140 -2.60 6.70 7.05
CA VAL A 140 -1.59 5.63 7.05
C VAL A 140 -0.80 5.65 8.36
N ARG A 141 -0.34 6.84 8.80
CA ARG A 141 0.39 6.98 10.06
C ARG A 141 -0.49 6.63 11.26
N ALA A 142 -1.70 7.17 11.33
CA ALA A 142 -2.65 6.89 12.39
C ALA A 142 -3.04 5.41 12.45
N SER A 143 -3.14 4.73 11.31
CA SER A 143 -3.43 3.30 11.22
C SER A 143 -2.29 2.47 11.83
N TYR A 144 -1.03 2.78 11.51
CA TYR A 144 0.12 2.12 12.12
C TYR A 144 0.15 2.33 13.65
N THR A 145 -0.06 3.58 14.10
CA THR A 145 -0.10 3.89 15.54
C THR A 145 -1.25 3.19 16.26
N SER A 146 -2.43 3.13 15.65
CA SER A 146 -3.60 2.44 16.21
C SER A 146 -3.38 0.92 16.33
N LEU A 147 -2.80 0.31 15.30
CA LEU A 147 -2.55 -1.13 15.27
C LEU A 147 -1.41 -1.56 16.21
N TYR A 148 -0.34 -0.75 16.31
CA TYR A 148 0.91 -1.18 16.94
C TYR A 148 1.34 -0.34 18.15
N GLY A 149 0.68 0.80 18.43
CA GLY A 149 1.02 1.71 19.51
C GLY A 149 2.35 2.45 19.32
N LEU A 150 2.82 2.58 18.07
CA LEU A 150 4.12 3.14 17.70
C LEU A 150 3.97 4.18 16.57
N ASP A 151 4.89 5.14 16.49
CA ASP A 151 5.00 5.96 15.27
C ASP A 151 5.72 5.15 14.17
N PRO A 152 5.22 5.20 12.92
CA PRO A 152 5.82 4.48 11.80
C PRO A 152 7.25 4.93 11.46
#